data_AF-A0A932QCS3-F1
#
_entry.id   AF-A0A932QCS3-F1
#
_cell.length_a   1.000
_cell.length_b   1.000
_cell.length_c   1.000
_cell.angle_alpha   90.00
_cell.angle_beta   90.00
_cell.angle_gamma   90.00
#
_symmetry.space_group_name_H-M   'P 1'
#
loop_
_entity.id
_entity.type
_entity.pdbx_description
1 polymer ?
#
loop_
_entity_poly.entity_id
_entity_poly.type
_entity_poly.pdbx_seq_one_letter_code
_entity_poly.pdbx_strand_id
1 'polypeptide(L)'
;VGNAIFADGASAAIVRAEAGLANAPRLARLKKFSSRSNRELIGYMGFQNAEGRLRVLLSREVPQAVLPLAEEVIIDLLSDRKLSPADVSRWIVHPGGRRILELMDDRWKLGSRLESSWHILANFGNMSSATVLFVLADHLKRHAAAAPKEGELGIMLAMGPGLSVEGVLLEF
;
A
#
# COMPACT_ATOMS: atom_id res chain seq x y z
N VAL A 1 -3.35 2.47 21.28
CA VAL A 1 -3.32 2.80 19.84
C VAL A 1 -3.73 1.60 19.01
N GLY A 2 -3.02 0.46 19.06
CA GLY A 2 -3.39 -0.76 18.29
C GLY A 2 -4.85 -1.18 18.41
N ASN A 3 -5.39 -1.30 19.62
CA ASN A 3 -6.79 -1.71 19.85
C ASN A 3 -7.88 -0.78 19.28
N ALA A 4 -7.52 0.43 18.84
CA ALA A 4 -8.45 1.40 18.24
C ALA A 4 -8.28 1.52 16.72
N ILE A 5 -7.30 0.82 16.14
CA ILE A 5 -6.96 0.90 14.72
C ILE A 5 -7.25 -0.42 14.01
N PHE A 6 -7.02 -1.56 14.66
CA PHE A 6 -7.24 -2.87 14.04
C PHE A 6 -8.73 -3.23 13.95
N ALA A 7 -9.09 -3.88 12.85
CA ALA A 7 -10.44 -4.36 12.56
C ALA A 7 -10.37 -5.71 11.83
N ASP A 8 -11.51 -6.37 11.69
CA ASP A 8 -11.63 -7.64 10.98
C ASP A 8 -12.05 -7.42 9.52
N GLY A 9 -11.47 -8.19 8.60
CA GLY A 9 -11.83 -8.15 7.20
C GLY A 9 -11.09 -9.18 6.36
N ALA A 10 -11.65 -9.50 5.20
CA ALA A 10 -11.08 -10.45 4.25
C ALA A 10 -11.24 -9.94 2.82
N SER A 11 -10.20 -10.11 2.01
CA SER A 11 -10.18 -9.74 0.60
C SER A 11 -9.58 -10.85 -0.25
N ALA A 12 -9.91 -10.85 -1.54
CA ALA A 12 -9.43 -11.82 -2.51
C ALA A 12 -9.16 -11.14 -3.85
N ALA A 13 -8.20 -11.67 -4.61
CA ALA A 13 -7.88 -11.23 -5.96
C ALA A 13 -7.59 -12.44 -6.85
N ILE A 14 -7.97 -12.36 -8.12
CA ILE A 14 -7.61 -13.33 -9.14
C ILE A 14 -6.47 -12.74 -9.97
N VAL A 15 -5.30 -13.37 -9.91
CA VAL A 15 -4.11 -12.97 -10.67
C VAL A 15 -3.80 -14.05 -11.69
N ARG A 16 -3.48 -13.64 -12.91
CA ARG A 16 -3.12 -14.56 -14.00
C ARG A 16 -1.95 -13.99 -14.80
N ALA A 17 -1.21 -14.89 -15.46
CA ALA A 17 -0.22 -14.48 -16.45
C ALA A 17 -0.90 -13.85 -17.69
N GLU A 18 -0.19 -12.95 -18.37
CA GLU A 18 -0.71 -12.25 -19.55
C GLU A 18 -0.79 -13.14 -20.81
N ALA A 19 -0.01 -14.22 -20.85
CA ALA A 19 0.08 -15.11 -21.99
C ALA A 19 -1.29 -15.66 -22.45
N GLY A 20 -1.59 -15.48 -23.73
CA GLY A 20 -2.79 -16.02 -24.38
C GLY A 20 -4.08 -15.22 -24.19
N LEU A 21 -4.03 -14.02 -23.61
CA LEU A 21 -5.23 -13.32 -23.15
C LEU A 21 -5.26 -11.82 -23.49
N ALA A 22 -4.71 -11.45 -24.65
CA ALA A 22 -4.57 -10.07 -25.11
C ALA A 22 -5.86 -9.22 -24.99
N ASN A 23 -7.03 -9.86 -25.09
CA ASN A 23 -8.34 -9.20 -25.10
C ASN A 23 -9.25 -9.51 -23.90
N ALA A 24 -8.80 -10.28 -22.90
CA ALA A 24 -9.66 -10.57 -21.77
C ALA A 24 -9.69 -9.38 -20.78
N PRO A 25 -10.84 -9.11 -20.12
CA PRO A 25 -10.97 -8.03 -19.15
C PRO A 25 -9.89 -8.10 -18.07
N ARG A 26 -9.30 -6.95 -17.75
CA ARG A 26 -8.30 -6.81 -16.69
C ARG A 26 -8.55 -5.51 -15.93
N LEU A 27 -8.21 -5.50 -14.65
CA LEU A 27 -8.31 -4.31 -13.79
C LEU A 27 -7.01 -3.50 -13.75
N ALA A 28 -5.87 -4.19 -13.78
CA ALA A 28 -4.52 -3.63 -13.86
C ALA A 28 -3.53 -4.74 -14.24
N ARG A 29 -2.34 -4.36 -14.71
CA ARG A 29 -1.16 -5.23 -14.85
C ARG A 29 -0.19 -5.00 -13.70
N LEU A 30 0.37 -6.08 -13.16
CA LEU A 30 1.46 -6.02 -12.18
C LEU A 30 2.79 -5.96 -12.95
N LYS A 31 3.50 -4.83 -12.90
CA LYS A 31 4.68 -4.59 -13.75
C LYS A 31 6.00 -4.88 -13.06
N LYS A 32 6.13 -4.49 -11.78
CA LYS A 32 7.35 -4.65 -10.99
C LYS A 32 7.00 -4.74 -9.51
N PHE A 33 7.80 -5.50 -8.77
CA PHE A 33 7.71 -5.63 -7.32
C PHE A 33 9.02 -5.13 -6.70
N SER A 34 8.94 -4.51 -5.52
CA SER A 34 10.12 -4.13 -4.75
C SER A 34 9.83 -4.24 -3.26
N SER A 35 10.84 -4.71 -2.52
CA SER A 35 10.76 -4.96 -1.08
C SER A 35 11.97 -4.35 -0.40
N ARG A 36 11.78 -3.65 0.72
CA ARG A 36 12.85 -3.14 1.58
C ARG A 36 12.55 -3.44 3.03
N SER A 37 13.56 -3.90 3.75
CA SER A 37 13.45 -4.29 5.16
C SER A 37 14.65 -3.77 5.92
N ASN A 38 14.44 -3.21 7.11
CA ASN A 38 15.52 -2.79 7.99
C ASN A 38 15.53 -3.62 9.28
N ARG A 39 16.56 -4.45 9.43
CA ARG A 39 16.75 -5.34 10.59
C ARG A 39 16.91 -4.58 11.91
N GLU A 40 17.46 -3.37 11.87
CA GLU A 40 17.60 -2.53 13.07
C GLU A 40 16.23 -2.09 13.62
N LEU A 41 15.19 -2.14 12.78
CA LEU A 41 13.83 -1.75 13.11
C LEU A 41 12.92 -2.94 13.46
N ILE A 42 13.47 -4.14 13.68
CA ILE A 42 12.66 -5.35 13.93
C ILE A 42 11.76 -5.23 15.17
N GLY A 43 12.18 -4.45 16.17
CA GLY A 43 11.39 -4.17 17.38
C GLY A 43 10.29 -3.12 17.20
N TYR A 44 10.16 -2.51 16.02
CA TYR A 44 9.19 -1.43 15.82
C TYR A 44 7.77 -1.95 15.58
N MET A 45 7.66 -3.11 14.93
CA MET A 45 6.36 -3.72 14.65
C MET A 45 6.48 -5.24 14.65
N GLY A 46 5.55 -5.90 15.32
CA GLY A 46 5.52 -7.35 15.36
C GLY A 46 4.49 -7.88 16.33
N PHE A 47 4.69 -9.12 16.75
CA PHE A 47 3.85 -9.77 17.74
C PHE A 47 4.72 -10.34 18.84
N GLN A 48 4.23 -10.27 20.07
CA GLN A 48 4.84 -10.93 21.22
C GLN A 48 3.78 -11.76 21.95
N ASN A 49 4.17 -12.95 22.39
CA ASN A 49 3.36 -13.73 23.31
C ASN A 49 3.61 -13.20 24.72
N ALA A 50 2.56 -12.68 25.36
CA ALA A 50 2.59 -12.22 26.74
C ALA A 50 1.38 -12.79 27.47
N GLU A 51 1.64 -13.55 28.55
CA GLU A 51 0.60 -14.22 29.35
C GLU A 51 -0.33 -15.12 28.50
N GLY A 52 0.24 -15.90 27.57
CA GLY A 52 -0.53 -16.80 26.70
C GLY A 52 -1.41 -16.11 25.64
N ARG A 53 -1.28 -14.79 25.47
CA ARG A 53 -2.01 -14.01 24.45
C ARG A 53 -1.04 -13.39 23.45
N LEU A 54 -1.41 -13.42 22.17
CA LEU A 54 -0.70 -12.69 21.12
C LEU A 54 -0.99 -11.19 21.28
N ARG A 55 0.05 -10.39 21.51
CA ARG A 55 -0.05 -8.94 21.63
C ARG A 55 0.68 -8.28 20.47
N VAL A 56 0.07 -7.26 19.89
CA VAL A 56 0.72 -6.44 18.87
C VAL A 56 1.77 -5.55 19.52
N LEU A 57 3.01 -5.64 19.04
CA LEU A 57 4.06 -4.67 19.28
C LEU A 57 3.96 -3.61 18.19
N LEU A 58 3.76 -2.36 18.58
CA LEU A 58 3.69 -1.24 17.66
C LEU A 58 4.31 0.00 18.30
N SER A 59 5.52 0.31 17.86
CA SER A 59 6.26 1.53 18.22
C SER A 59 5.56 2.77 17.66
N ARG A 60 5.66 3.89 18.39
CA ARG A 60 5.10 5.18 17.95
C ARG A 60 5.90 5.81 16.82
N GLU A 61 7.12 5.34 16.63
CA GLU A 61 8.11 5.80 15.67
C GLU A 61 7.91 5.16 14.27
N VAL A 62 7.11 4.09 14.17
CA VAL A 62 6.78 3.41 12.90
C VAL A 62 6.45 4.38 11.76
N PRO A 63 5.59 5.40 11.93
CA PRO A 63 5.24 6.27 10.81
C PRO A 63 6.43 7.03 10.22
N GLN A 64 7.38 7.45 11.05
CA GLN A 64 8.58 8.13 10.56
C GLN A 64 9.59 7.15 9.98
N ALA A 65 9.74 5.98 10.61
CA ALA A 65 10.70 4.97 10.20
C ALA A 65 10.36 4.30 8.85
N VAL A 66 9.08 4.34 8.44
CA VAL A 66 8.64 3.74 7.16
C VAL A 66 8.98 4.61 5.95
N LEU A 67 9.09 5.93 6.12
CA LEU A 67 9.25 6.86 5.00
C LEU A 67 10.51 6.60 4.16
N PRO A 68 11.71 6.44 4.75
CA PRO A 68 12.92 6.16 3.98
C PRO A 68 12.82 4.84 3.19
N LEU A 69 12.26 3.80 3.80
CA LEU A 69 12.05 2.51 3.15
C LEU A 69 11.07 2.62 1.98
N ALA A 70 9.98 3.37 2.17
CA ALA A 70 9.01 3.61 1.11
C ALA A 70 9.60 4.40 -0.06
N GLU A 71 10.46 5.39 0.23
CA GLU A 71 11.17 6.14 -0.80
C GLU A 71 12.10 5.24 -1.63
N GLU A 72 12.89 4.37 -0.99
CA GLU A 72 13.73 3.40 -1.70
C GLU A 72 12.91 2.45 -2.58
N VAL A 73 11.79 1.93 -2.06
CA VAL A 73 10.87 1.07 -2.83
C VAL A 73 10.31 1.81 -4.04
N ILE A 74 9.82 3.04 -3.86
CA ILE A 74 9.24 3.83 -4.96
C ILE A 74 10.30 4.14 -6.02
N ILE A 75 11.52 4.53 -5.62
CA ILE A 75 12.62 4.79 -6.56
C ILE A 75 12.94 3.54 -7.37
N ASP A 76 13.03 2.38 -6.72
CA ASP A 76 13.30 1.11 -7.39
C ASP A 76 12.18 0.70 -8.34
N LEU A 77 10.91 0.89 -7.95
CA LEU A 77 9.77 0.62 -8.83
C LEU A 77 9.80 1.46 -10.12
N LEU A 78 10.33 2.69 -10.06
CA LEU A 78 10.32 3.65 -11.16
C LEU A 78 11.63 3.70 -11.98
N SER A 79 12.70 3.08 -11.47
CA SER A 79 14.07 3.18 -12.00
C SER A 79 14.20 2.77 -13.47
N ASP A 80 13.57 1.66 -13.87
CA ASP A 80 13.67 1.11 -15.23
C ASP A 80 13.12 2.05 -16.31
N ARG A 81 12.27 3.00 -15.92
CA ARG A 81 11.53 3.90 -16.82
C ARG A 81 11.97 5.36 -16.71
N LYS A 82 12.96 5.66 -15.86
CA LYS A 82 13.40 7.03 -15.54
C LYS A 82 12.24 7.93 -15.10
N LEU A 83 11.27 7.35 -14.40
CA LEU A 83 10.09 8.05 -13.92
C LEU A 83 10.31 8.58 -12.50
N SER A 84 9.48 9.55 -12.13
CA SER A 84 9.41 10.14 -10.80
C SER A 84 8.07 9.84 -10.13
N PRO A 85 7.94 10.01 -8.80
CA PRO A 85 6.65 9.89 -8.12
C PRO A 85 5.56 10.85 -8.66
N ALA A 86 5.96 11.94 -9.31
CA ALA A 86 5.04 12.89 -9.93
C ALA A 86 4.34 12.31 -11.17
N ASP A 87 4.95 11.31 -11.82
CA ASP A 87 4.39 10.64 -13.00
C ASP A 87 3.36 9.55 -12.64
N VAL A 88 3.24 9.22 -11.35
CA VAL A 88 2.30 8.20 -10.84
C VAL A 88 0.95 8.83 -10.56
N SER A 89 -0.05 8.40 -11.32
CA SER A 89 -1.41 8.96 -11.26
C SER A 89 -2.24 8.34 -10.12
N ARG A 90 -2.02 7.06 -9.82
CA ARG A 90 -2.86 6.28 -8.89
C ARG A 90 -2.06 5.78 -7.70
N TRP A 91 -2.56 6.01 -6.48
CA TRP A 91 -1.87 5.64 -5.24
C TRP A 91 -2.78 4.76 -4.37
N ILE A 92 -2.33 3.53 -4.15
CA ILE A 92 -3.02 2.51 -3.35
C ILE A 92 -2.15 2.24 -2.13
N VAL A 93 -2.31 3.06 -1.08
CA VAL A 93 -1.44 3.01 0.10
C VAL A 93 -2.18 2.32 1.24
N HIS A 94 -1.57 1.27 1.80
CA HIS A 94 -2.07 0.62 3.00
C HIS A 94 -2.17 1.65 4.15
N PRO A 95 -3.37 1.87 4.72
CA PRO A 95 -3.54 2.84 5.79
C PRO A 95 -3.23 2.20 7.14
N GLY A 96 -1.94 2.00 7.44
CA GLY A 96 -1.49 1.43 8.72
C GLY A 96 -1.96 2.26 9.94
N GLY A 97 -2.20 3.55 9.70
CA GLY A 97 -2.86 4.49 10.60
C GLY A 97 -2.85 5.89 9.98
N ARG A 98 -3.60 6.82 10.57
CA ARG A 98 -3.75 8.21 10.09
C ARG A 98 -2.40 8.88 9.76
N ARG A 99 -1.43 8.75 10.67
CA ARG A 99 -0.12 9.41 10.55
C ARG A 99 0.70 8.93 9.34
N ILE A 100 0.52 7.68 8.90
CA ILE A 100 1.19 7.15 7.71
C ILE A 100 0.74 7.92 6.48
N LEU A 101 -0.57 8.09 6.32
CA LEU A 101 -1.15 8.78 5.16
C LEU A 101 -0.75 10.27 5.13
N GLU A 102 -0.77 10.94 6.28
CA GLU A 102 -0.32 12.33 6.40
C GLU A 102 1.15 12.49 5.97
N LEU A 103 2.03 11.62 6.45
CA LEU A 103 3.46 11.68 6.12
C LEU A 103 3.74 11.38 4.64
N MET A 104 3.01 10.42 4.06
CA MET A 104 3.11 10.11 2.63
C MET A 104 2.61 11.29 1.79
N ASP A 105 1.50 11.91 2.18
CA ASP A 105 0.99 13.11 1.51
C ASP A 105 1.99 14.28 1.61
N ASP A 106 2.53 14.53 2.79
CA ASP A 106 3.52 15.59 3.01
C ASP A 106 4.76 15.39 2.13
N ARG A 107 5.22 14.14 1.96
CA ARG A 107 6.42 13.79 1.19
C ARG A 107 6.21 13.87 -0.32
N TRP A 108 5.10 13.35 -0.85
CA TRP A 108 4.87 13.22 -2.30
C TRP A 108 3.73 14.10 -2.86
N LYS A 109 3.13 14.95 -2.02
CA LYS A 109 2.03 15.87 -2.37
C LYS A 109 0.90 15.13 -3.06
N LEU A 110 0.40 14.08 -2.41
CA LEU A 110 -0.55 13.13 -3.00
C LEU A 110 -1.96 13.71 -3.07
N GLY A 111 -2.38 14.50 -2.09
CA GLY A 111 -3.69 15.14 -2.01
C GLY A 111 -4.83 14.14 -2.15
N SER A 112 -5.76 14.42 -3.08
CA SER A 112 -6.90 13.55 -3.37
C SER A 112 -6.50 12.16 -3.87
N ARG A 113 -5.25 11.94 -4.30
CA ARG A 113 -4.78 10.60 -4.71
C ARG A 113 -4.79 9.58 -3.57
N LEU A 114 -4.88 10.02 -2.31
CA LEU A 114 -5.06 9.14 -1.14
C LEU A 114 -6.52 8.94 -0.73
N GLU A 115 -7.52 9.43 -1.47
CA GLU A 115 -8.93 9.39 -1.06
C GLU A 115 -9.42 7.99 -0.69
N SER A 116 -9.03 6.96 -1.44
CA SER A 116 -9.40 5.57 -1.15
C SER A 116 -8.74 5.05 0.12
N SER A 117 -7.49 5.44 0.37
CA SER A 117 -6.76 5.05 1.58
C SER A 117 -7.40 5.65 2.82
N TRP A 118 -7.80 6.93 2.75
CA TRP A 118 -8.56 7.62 3.79
C TRP A 118 -9.95 7.03 3.99
N HIS A 119 -10.67 6.76 2.90
CA HIS A 119 -12.01 6.18 2.94
C HIS A 119 -12.01 4.81 3.62
N ILE A 120 -11.07 3.93 3.26
CA ILE A 120 -10.96 2.60 3.87
C ILE A 120 -10.60 2.70 5.34
N LEU A 121 -9.63 3.55 5.71
CA LEU A 121 -9.27 3.74 7.12
C LEU A 121 -10.46 4.22 7.96
N ALA A 122 -11.25 5.17 7.44
CA ALA A 122 -12.36 5.75 8.17
C ALA A 122 -13.54 4.78 8.38
N ASN A 123 -13.83 3.93 7.39
CA ASN A 123 -15.01 3.06 7.41
C ASN A 123 -14.73 1.62 7.85
N PHE A 124 -13.50 1.15 7.69
CA PHE A 124 -13.13 -0.25 7.95
C PHE A 124 -11.93 -0.40 8.88
N GLY A 125 -11.23 0.67 9.23
CA GLY A 125 -10.00 0.60 10.02
C GLY A 125 -8.86 -0.13 9.30
N ASN A 126 -7.91 -0.64 10.07
CA ASN A 126 -6.79 -1.45 9.58
C ASN A 126 -7.12 -2.95 9.74
N MET A 127 -7.52 -3.59 8.64
CA MET A 127 -7.78 -5.03 8.54
C MET A 127 -6.51 -5.84 8.22
N SER A 128 -5.34 -5.36 8.66
CA SER A 128 -4.03 -5.95 8.34
C SER A 128 -3.80 -6.06 6.82
N SER A 129 -3.28 -7.20 6.35
CA SER A 129 -2.97 -7.46 4.94
C SER A 129 -4.16 -7.28 4.00
N ALA A 130 -5.39 -7.54 4.46
CA ALA A 130 -6.58 -7.39 3.63
C ALA A 130 -6.81 -5.95 3.16
N THR A 131 -6.37 -4.98 3.97
CA THR A 131 -6.69 -3.55 3.81
C THR A 131 -6.20 -2.96 2.49
N VAL A 132 -5.01 -3.33 2.00
CA VAL A 132 -4.48 -2.75 0.76
C VAL A 132 -5.32 -3.15 -0.45
N LEU A 133 -5.90 -4.35 -0.44
CA LEU A 133 -6.83 -4.80 -1.48
C LEU A 133 -8.21 -4.13 -1.37
N PHE A 134 -8.65 -3.77 -0.15
CA PHE A 134 -9.83 -2.91 0.02
C PHE A 134 -9.60 -1.52 -0.58
N VAL A 135 -8.41 -0.93 -0.37
CA VAL A 135 -8.04 0.35 -0.99
C VAL A 135 -8.04 0.23 -2.51
N LEU A 136 -7.46 -0.84 -3.05
CA LEU A 136 -7.46 -1.09 -4.50
C LEU A 136 -8.90 -1.22 -5.04
N ALA A 137 -9.76 -2.01 -4.38
CA ALA A 137 -11.13 -2.23 -4.83
C ALA A 137 -11.97 -0.94 -4.77
N ASP A 138 -11.81 -0.13 -3.73
CA ASP A 138 -12.45 1.18 -3.61
C ASP A 138 -11.97 2.14 -4.69
N HIS A 139 -10.65 2.21 -4.93
CA HIS A 139 -10.05 3.03 -5.97
C HIS A 139 -10.59 2.66 -7.35
N LEU A 140 -10.58 1.37 -7.70
CA LEU A 140 -11.12 0.88 -8.97
C LEU A 140 -12.60 1.23 -9.14
N LYS A 141 -13.42 1.13 -8.09
CA LYS A 141 -14.84 1.51 -8.13
C LYS A 141 -15.03 3.01 -8.37
N ARG A 142 -14.29 3.87 -7.67
CA ARG A 142 -14.36 5.34 -7.83
C ARG A 142 -13.99 5.80 -9.23
N HIS A 143 -13.04 5.12 -9.84
CA HIS A 143 -12.56 5.45 -11.18
C HIS A 143 -13.23 4.64 -12.30
N ALA A 144 -14.23 3.80 -12.02
CA ALA A 144 -14.85 2.92 -13.02
C ALA A 144 -15.51 3.69 -14.19
N ALA A 145 -15.99 4.92 -13.94
CA ALA A 145 -16.61 5.77 -14.97
C ALA A 145 -15.60 6.45 -15.90
N ALA A 146 -14.31 6.47 -15.54
CA ALA A 146 -13.24 7.06 -16.35
C ALA A 146 -12.31 5.95 -16.79
N ALA A 147 -12.32 5.62 -18.09
CA ALA A 147 -11.33 4.71 -18.65
C ALA A 147 -9.92 5.24 -18.32
N PRO A 148 -9.03 4.39 -17.78
CA PRO A 148 -7.66 4.81 -17.55
C PRO A 148 -7.04 5.24 -18.88
N LYS A 149 -6.16 6.25 -18.81
CA LYS A 149 -5.36 6.59 -19.98
C LYS A 149 -4.44 5.40 -20.28
N GLU A 150 -4.19 5.13 -21.56
CA GLU A 150 -3.29 4.03 -21.92
C GLU A 150 -1.93 4.23 -21.23
N GLY A 151 -1.48 3.20 -20.50
CA GLY A 151 -0.23 3.25 -19.76
C GLY A 151 -0.27 4.05 -18.46
N GLU A 152 -1.46 4.40 -17.95
CA GLU A 152 -1.60 5.10 -16.68
C GLU A 152 -1.03 4.25 -15.53
N LEU A 153 -0.07 4.82 -14.81
CA LEU A 153 0.66 4.13 -13.76
C LEU A 153 0.04 4.35 -12.39
N GLY A 154 0.11 3.31 -11.57
CA GLY A 154 -0.14 3.40 -10.14
C GLY A 154 0.92 2.71 -9.31
N ILE A 155 1.01 3.11 -8.06
CA ILE A 155 1.83 2.45 -7.05
C ILE A 155 0.91 1.92 -5.95
N MET A 156 1.09 0.65 -5.63
CA MET A 156 0.49 0.01 -4.46
C MET A 156 1.57 -0.23 -3.41
N LEU A 157 1.37 0.27 -2.19
CA LEU A 157 2.34 0.18 -1.10
C LEU A 157 1.71 -0.41 0.16
N ALA A 158 2.43 -1.32 0.81
CA ALA A 158 2.10 -1.87 2.11
C ALA A 158 3.32 -1.88 3.03
N MET A 159 3.08 -1.89 4.33
CA MET A 159 4.13 -1.95 5.35
C MET A 159 3.72 -2.89 6.48
N GLY A 160 4.70 -3.56 7.07
CA GLY A 160 4.46 -4.57 8.09
C GLY A 160 5.67 -4.86 8.96
N PRO A 161 5.57 -5.86 9.86
CA PRO A 161 6.66 -6.29 10.74
C PRO A 161 7.95 -6.57 9.98
N GLY A 162 9.07 -6.05 10.50
CA GLY A 162 10.38 -6.13 9.83
C GLY A 162 11.40 -5.10 10.31
N LEU A 163 11.11 -3.78 10.38
CA LEU A 163 10.07 -3.05 9.63
C LEU A 163 10.32 -3.22 8.13
N SER A 164 9.26 -3.52 7.38
CA SER A 164 9.34 -3.78 5.94
C SER A 164 8.32 -2.96 5.16
N VAL A 165 8.69 -2.58 3.94
CA VAL A 165 7.82 -1.96 2.95
C VAL A 165 7.82 -2.79 1.68
N GLU A 166 6.63 -3.08 1.19
CA GLU A 166 6.37 -3.82 -0.04
C GLU A 166 5.69 -2.88 -1.04
N GLY A 167 6.14 -2.90 -2.28
CA GLY A 167 5.62 -2.07 -3.34
C GLY A 167 5.39 -2.84 -4.64
N VAL A 168 4.34 -2.45 -5.35
CA VAL A 168 4.01 -2.95 -6.68
C VAL A 168 3.75 -1.78 -7.63
N LEU A 169 4.43 -1.77 -8.77
CA LEU A 169 4.11 -0.90 -9.90
C LEU A 169 2.95 -1.52 -10.68
N LEU A 170 1.87 -0.75 -10.83
CA LEU A 170 0.66 -1.11 -11.56
C LEU A 170 0.57 -0.29 -12.84
N GLU A 171 -0.07 -0.87 -13.86
CA GLU A 171 -0.46 -0.20 -15.10
C GLU A 171 -1.93 -0.51 -15.36
N PHE A 172 -2.77 0.51 -15.51
CA PHE A 172 -4.22 0.39 -15.67
C PHE A 172 -4.65 0.40 -17.14
#